data_AF-L0HDR8-F1
#
_entry.id   AF-L0HDR8-F1
#
_cell.length_a   1.000
_cell.length_b   1.000
_cell.length_c   1.000
_cell.angle_alpha   90.00
_cell.angle_beta   90.00
_cell.angle_gamma   90.00
#
_symmetry.space_group_name_H-M   'P 1'
#
loop_
_entity.id
_entity.type
_entity.pdbx_description
1 polymer ?
#
loop_
_entity_poly.entity_id
_entity_poly.type
_entity_poly.pdbx_seq_one_letter_code
_entity_poly.pdbx_strand_id
1 'polypeptide(L)'
;MANDQPMRIALINSRQDKAGLNIRHHIERILDGNEKAAVENGHVYDFYDVEERLIHTSAVDARIDCDLVIFLSRHSSVNPVPVLTVHVTGNYRDAELGGSPRTLAPAAPAMMQATLRALARHCPEGYRVSYEVTHHGPTDLVHPSFFVEIGSTEKEWTDPEAGRAVAESVLSAVPQDPVPLVGFGGTHYAARQTEIALTSRGAFGHIAHTREIATLDEAMVRSMMDKSGAVAAYIDRKALDKADLNRVSGMLDALSVLRLSESEITSLGHLSWDTYCTIRKMAGAVSPGARCFIHALSGSGTPVLVRANPVLLAETAKTNEPDLLKNLDDLPVVHLSTHDNRLLPEFITVAENSSEIIHALNTLCVKIIRREEITATENDCLIITKVRFDPQKARKLGVLPGPSYKELAGGRPVVADGRTITPDMVSTRSEIRVHIPGLEKIS
;
A
#
# COMPACT_ATOMS: atom_id res chain seq x y z
N MET A 1 7.57 -20.17 9.72
CA MET A 1 7.44 -20.42 11.17
C MET A 1 7.93 -19.17 11.85
N ALA A 2 7.03 -18.34 12.38
CA ALA A 2 7.42 -17.16 13.14
C ALA A 2 8.10 -17.63 14.44
N ASN A 3 9.16 -16.94 14.84
CA ASN A 3 10.00 -17.31 15.96
C ASN A 3 9.15 -17.30 17.25
N ASP A 4 8.93 -18.47 17.83
CA ASP A 4 8.05 -18.74 18.99
C ASP A 4 8.74 -18.37 20.33
N GLN A 5 9.64 -17.38 20.28
CA GLN A 5 10.36 -16.88 21.45
C GLN A 5 9.69 -15.57 21.90
N PRO A 6 9.36 -15.44 23.20
CA PRO A 6 8.75 -14.22 23.71
C PRO A 6 9.72 -13.05 23.60
N MET A 7 9.32 -11.98 22.91
CA MET A 7 10.11 -10.75 22.80
C MET A 7 10.18 -10.05 24.16
N ARG A 8 11.37 -9.63 24.58
CA ARG A 8 11.57 -8.79 25.77
C ARG A 8 11.55 -7.32 25.37
N ILE A 9 10.59 -6.56 25.91
CA ILE A 9 10.32 -5.18 25.56
C ILE A 9 10.64 -4.29 26.77
N ALA A 10 11.57 -3.36 26.59
CA ALA A 10 11.89 -2.34 27.57
C ALA A 10 10.98 -1.12 27.38
N LEU A 11 10.12 -0.84 28.36
CA LEU A 11 9.28 0.35 28.40
C LEU A 11 10.01 1.45 29.17
N ILE A 12 10.38 2.54 28.49
CA ILE A 12 11.17 3.62 29.08
C ILE A 12 10.36 4.90 29.13
N ASN A 13 10.21 5.49 30.31
CA ASN A 13 9.58 6.80 30.49
C ASN A 13 10.50 7.78 31.25
N SER A 14 10.29 9.09 31.08
CA SER A 14 10.92 10.08 31.96
C SER A 14 10.06 10.32 33.20
N ARG A 15 10.69 10.49 34.37
CA ARG A 15 10.03 10.92 35.61
C ARG A 15 9.46 12.34 35.54
N GLN A 16 9.89 13.13 34.56
CA GLN A 16 9.42 14.50 34.33
C GLN A 16 8.30 14.59 33.28
N ASP A 17 7.97 13.48 32.62
CA ASP A 17 6.99 13.44 31.53
C ASP A 17 5.63 12.98 32.03
N LYS A 18 4.66 13.90 32.08
CA LYS A 18 3.28 13.62 32.52
C LYS A 18 2.59 12.58 31.64
N ALA A 19 2.80 12.59 30.33
CA ALA A 19 2.22 11.60 29.43
C ALA A 19 2.89 10.24 29.64
N GLY A 20 4.22 10.21 29.71
CA GLY A 20 4.96 8.98 29.98
C GLY A 20 4.54 8.29 31.28
N LEU A 21 4.38 9.07 32.36
CA LEU A 21 3.88 8.57 33.65
C LEU A 21 2.42 8.09 33.56
N ASN A 22 1.56 8.82 32.85
CA ASN A 22 0.17 8.44 32.63
C ASN A 22 0.06 7.09 31.90
N ILE A 23 0.79 6.93 30.79
CA ILE A 23 0.83 5.67 30.03
C ILE A 23 1.33 4.53 30.91
N ARG A 24 2.49 4.72 31.57
CA ARG A 24 3.07 3.69 32.46
C ARG A 24 2.08 3.26 33.55
N HIS A 25 1.43 4.21 34.21
CA HIS A 25 0.42 3.92 35.23
C HIS A 25 -0.69 2.99 34.70
N HIS A 26 -1.19 3.25 33.49
CA HIS A 26 -2.21 2.41 32.88
C HIS A 26 -1.69 1.03 32.46
N ILE A 27 -0.45 0.92 31.95
CA ILE A 27 0.16 -0.38 31.64
C ILE A 27 0.34 -1.21 32.92
N GLU A 28 0.90 -0.64 33.99
CA GLU A 28 1.09 -1.32 35.28
C GLU A 28 -0.23 -1.82 35.88
N ARG A 29 -1.33 -1.06 35.68
CA ARG A 29 -2.68 -1.46 36.10
C ARG A 29 -3.27 -2.58 35.26
N ILE A 30 -3.00 -2.63 33.95
CA ILE A 30 -3.49 -3.70 33.08
C ILE A 30 -2.75 -5.01 33.37
N LEU A 31 -1.45 -4.92 33.70
CA LEU A 31 -0.59 -6.07 33.94
C LEU A 31 -0.64 -6.61 35.39
N ASP A 32 -1.52 -6.10 36.25
CA ASP A 32 -1.69 -6.51 37.65
C ASP A 32 -0.37 -6.66 38.43
N GLY A 33 0.40 -5.57 38.51
CA GLY A 33 1.33 -5.27 39.62
C GLY A 33 2.40 -6.31 39.98
N ASN A 34 3.48 -6.37 39.19
CA ASN A 34 4.78 -6.90 39.64
C ASN A 34 5.92 -6.19 38.88
N GLU A 35 6.89 -5.63 39.59
CA GLU A 35 8.02 -4.83 39.03
C GLU A 35 9.04 -5.67 38.24
N LYS A 36 8.80 -6.97 38.09
CA LYS A 36 9.71 -7.92 37.44
C LYS A 36 8.94 -8.60 36.32
N ALA A 37 9.12 -8.12 35.09
CA ALA A 37 8.68 -8.78 33.87
C ALA A 37 7.20 -9.23 33.85
N ALA A 38 6.30 -8.37 33.36
CA ALA A 38 4.92 -8.77 33.10
C ALA A 38 4.78 -9.45 31.74
N VAL A 39 3.97 -10.50 31.64
CA VAL A 39 3.77 -11.28 30.41
C VAL A 39 2.39 -11.01 29.84
N GLU A 40 2.31 -10.50 28.61
CA GLU A 40 1.05 -10.26 27.89
C GLU A 40 1.27 -10.47 26.38
N ASN A 41 0.34 -11.16 25.70
CA ASN A 41 0.43 -11.51 24.27
C ASN A 41 1.75 -12.17 23.82
N GLY A 42 2.41 -12.91 24.71
CA GLY A 42 3.69 -13.56 24.43
C GLY A 42 4.89 -12.61 24.46
N HIS A 43 4.74 -11.39 24.97
CA HIS A 43 5.83 -10.45 25.22
C HIS A 43 6.10 -10.32 26.71
N VAL A 44 7.36 -10.07 27.06
CA VAL A 44 7.80 -9.77 28.42
C VAL A 44 8.10 -8.28 28.50
N TYR A 45 7.42 -7.56 29.40
CA TYR A 45 7.59 -6.11 29.56
C TYR A 45 8.38 -5.78 30.83
N ASP A 46 9.50 -5.07 30.65
CA ASP A 46 10.36 -4.57 31.72
C ASP A 46 10.29 -3.03 31.75
N PHE A 47 10.05 -2.44 32.93
CA PHE A 47 9.92 -0.99 33.08
C PHE A 47 11.24 -0.34 33.50
N TYR A 48 11.55 0.77 32.85
CA TYR A 48 12.69 1.62 33.18
C TYR A 48 12.25 3.08 33.21
N ASP A 49 12.93 3.86 34.03
CA ASP A 49 12.73 5.30 34.05
C ASP A 49 14.05 6.06 34.15
N VAL A 50 14.00 7.30 33.68
CA VAL A 50 15.11 8.24 33.71
C VAL A 50 14.67 9.55 34.36
N GLU A 51 15.62 10.25 34.96
CA GLU A 51 15.36 11.58 35.55
C GLU A 51 15.30 12.70 34.50
N GLU A 52 15.92 12.49 33.33
CA GLU A 52 16.12 13.51 32.30
C GLU A 52 15.07 13.43 31.18
N ARG A 53 15.13 14.33 30.20
CA ARG A 53 14.29 14.24 28.99
C ARG A 53 14.80 13.10 28.10
N LEU A 54 13.90 12.20 27.69
CA LEU A 54 14.20 11.04 26.84
C LEU A 54 14.98 11.41 25.57
N ILE A 55 14.67 12.55 24.95
CA ILE A 55 15.35 12.97 23.72
C ILE A 55 16.86 13.19 23.87
N HIS A 56 17.36 13.36 25.10
CA HIS A 56 18.79 13.57 25.40
C HIS A 56 19.46 12.35 26.04
N THR A 57 18.73 11.25 26.28
CA THR A 57 19.30 10.07 26.95
C THR A 57 20.11 9.21 25.99
N SER A 58 21.39 9.54 25.91
CA SER A 58 22.42 8.83 25.14
C SER A 58 22.64 7.41 25.69
N ALA A 59 22.70 6.42 24.81
CA ALA A 59 23.00 5.01 25.09
C ALA A 59 22.17 4.39 26.23
N VAL A 60 20.92 4.84 26.41
CA VAL A 60 20.05 4.45 27.53
C VAL A 60 19.76 2.95 27.57
N ASP A 61 19.79 2.29 26.42
CA ASP A 61 19.47 0.87 26.25
C ASP A 61 20.72 -0.03 26.20
N ALA A 62 21.93 0.52 26.20
CA ALA A 62 23.16 -0.25 25.98
C ALA A 62 23.44 -1.33 27.03
N ARG A 63 22.81 -1.25 28.21
CA ARG A 63 22.92 -2.23 29.30
C ARG A 63 21.60 -2.96 29.58
N ILE A 64 20.58 -2.74 28.78
CA ILE A 64 19.28 -3.37 28.93
C ILE A 64 19.27 -4.63 28.06
N ASP A 65 18.97 -5.76 28.67
CA ASP A 65 18.80 -7.04 27.98
C ASP A 65 17.37 -7.13 27.42
N CYS A 66 17.18 -6.59 26.22
CA CYS A 66 15.88 -6.51 25.54
C CYS A 66 16.02 -6.71 24.03
N ASP A 67 14.91 -6.98 23.36
CA ASP A 67 14.82 -7.07 21.90
C ASP A 67 14.29 -5.77 21.27
N LEU A 68 13.57 -4.96 22.06
CA LEU A 68 12.88 -3.75 21.62
C LEU A 68 12.77 -2.73 22.76
N VAL A 69 12.95 -1.46 22.43
CA VAL A 69 12.69 -0.33 23.32
C VAL A 69 11.46 0.44 22.86
N ILE A 70 10.50 0.68 23.77
CA ILE A 70 9.37 1.56 23.52
C ILE A 70 9.46 2.74 24.50
N PHE A 71 9.62 3.94 23.96
CA PHE A 71 9.62 5.17 24.74
C PHE A 71 8.18 5.65 24.94
N LEU A 72 7.78 5.80 26.21
CA LEU A 72 6.48 6.35 26.60
C LEU A 72 6.67 7.84 26.86
N SER A 73 6.10 8.69 26.01
CA SER A 73 6.48 10.11 25.95
C SER A 73 5.29 11.01 25.65
N ARG A 74 5.48 12.31 25.84
CA ARG A 74 4.59 13.34 25.33
C ARG A 74 5.03 13.81 23.94
N HIS A 75 4.05 14.13 23.12
CA HIS A 75 4.24 14.98 21.96
C HIS A 75 3.90 16.43 22.32
N SER A 76 4.71 17.40 21.86
CA SER A 76 4.44 18.83 22.04
C SER A 76 4.49 19.56 20.70
N SER A 77 3.41 20.29 20.39
CA SER A 77 3.26 21.01 19.13
C SER A 77 2.91 22.48 19.37
N VAL A 78 3.50 23.36 18.56
CA VAL A 78 3.15 24.79 18.51
C VAL A 78 1.74 25.03 17.96
N ASN A 79 1.20 24.06 17.20
CA ASN A 79 -0.19 24.04 16.75
C ASN A 79 -0.88 22.85 17.43
N PRO A 80 -1.38 23.03 18.66
CA PRO A 80 -1.81 21.93 19.51
C PRO A 80 -3.08 21.28 18.97
N VAL A 81 -3.05 19.95 18.93
CA VAL A 81 -4.14 19.09 18.49
C VAL A 81 -4.11 17.81 19.33
N PRO A 82 -5.25 17.28 19.80
CA PRO A 82 -5.29 15.97 20.44
C PRO A 82 -4.87 14.89 19.43
N VAL A 83 -3.80 14.17 19.76
CA VAL A 83 -3.21 13.16 18.86
C VAL A 83 -2.47 12.09 19.65
N LEU A 84 -2.52 10.85 19.17
CA LEU A 84 -1.70 9.73 19.63
C LEU A 84 -0.75 9.35 18.49
N THR A 85 0.54 9.25 18.78
CA THR A 85 1.54 9.12 17.72
C THR A 85 2.54 8.01 17.93
N VAL A 86 3.20 7.62 16.82
CA VAL A 86 4.29 6.66 16.79
C VAL A 86 5.40 7.20 15.88
N HIS A 87 6.67 7.13 16.27
CA HIS A 87 7.80 7.38 15.36
C HIS A 87 9.12 6.80 15.87
N VAL A 88 10.07 6.65 14.97
CA VAL A 88 11.48 6.38 15.30
C VAL A 88 12.27 7.69 15.31
N THR A 89 13.28 7.74 16.18
CA THR A 89 14.18 8.89 16.32
C THR A 89 15.31 8.92 15.30
N GLY A 90 15.83 10.12 15.05
CA GLY A 90 16.88 10.31 14.06
C GLY A 90 17.01 11.77 13.62
N ASN A 91 18.23 12.14 13.22
CA ASN A 91 18.56 13.45 12.71
C ASN A 91 19.12 13.32 11.28
N TYR A 92 18.49 13.96 10.31
CA TYR A 92 18.97 13.99 8.91
C TYR A 92 20.06 15.04 8.68
N ARG A 93 20.16 16.04 9.56
CA ARG A 93 21.11 17.15 9.53
C ARG A 93 21.69 17.36 10.91
N ASP A 94 21.36 18.48 11.55
CA ASP A 94 21.79 18.84 12.91
C ASP A 94 20.95 18.14 13.97
N ALA A 95 21.45 18.08 15.20
CA ALA A 95 20.83 17.39 16.33
C ALA A 95 20.45 18.38 17.44
N GLU A 96 19.61 19.37 17.12
CA GLU A 96 19.21 20.43 18.06
C GLU A 96 18.38 19.88 19.24
N LEU A 97 17.64 18.79 19.01
CA LEU A 97 16.79 18.13 20.00
C LEU A 97 17.33 16.75 20.38
N GLY A 98 18.64 16.69 20.63
CA GLY A 98 19.33 15.49 21.13
C GLY A 98 19.73 14.49 20.06
N GLY A 99 20.53 13.50 20.47
CA GLY A 99 21.21 12.58 19.57
C GLY A 99 22.41 13.21 18.86
N SER A 100 22.87 12.55 17.79
CA SER A 100 24.00 13.00 16.97
C SER A 100 23.54 13.48 15.59
N PRO A 101 24.20 14.49 15.00
CA PRO A 101 23.94 14.91 13.63
C PRO A 101 24.05 13.73 12.66
N ARG A 102 23.20 13.73 11.62
CA ARG A 102 23.20 12.73 10.55
C ARG A 102 23.19 11.26 11.04
N THR A 103 22.50 10.99 12.14
CA THR A 103 22.43 9.66 12.75
C THR A 103 20.98 9.25 12.95
N LEU A 104 20.68 8.00 12.62
CA LEU A 104 19.35 7.41 12.71
C LEU A 104 19.37 6.23 13.71
N ALA A 105 18.37 6.17 14.59
CA ALA A 105 18.23 5.04 15.52
C ALA A 105 17.72 3.79 14.79
N PRO A 106 18.03 2.57 15.27
CA PRO A 106 17.39 1.36 14.75
C PRO A 106 15.87 1.43 14.95
N ALA A 107 15.10 1.24 13.89
CA ALA A 107 13.64 1.28 13.91
C ALA A 107 13.03 -0.12 14.06
N ALA A 108 11.77 -0.19 14.48
CA ALA A 108 11.00 -1.43 14.55
C ALA A 108 9.70 -1.37 13.73
N PRO A 109 9.74 -1.30 12.38
CA PRO A 109 8.57 -0.99 11.56
C PRO A 109 7.37 -1.90 11.83
N ALA A 110 7.62 -3.20 12.04
CA ALA A 110 6.61 -4.20 12.37
C ALA A 110 5.81 -3.83 13.63
N MET A 111 6.51 -3.51 14.72
CA MET A 111 5.91 -3.14 15.99
C MET A 111 5.34 -1.72 15.98
N MET A 112 5.98 -0.79 15.26
CA MET A 112 5.47 0.55 15.03
C MET A 112 4.10 0.51 14.32
N GLN A 113 3.97 -0.29 13.26
CA GLN A 113 2.70 -0.46 12.55
C GLN A 113 1.64 -1.15 13.41
N ALA A 114 2.02 -2.21 14.13
CA ALA A 114 1.12 -2.91 15.02
C ALA A 114 0.55 -1.97 16.10
N THR A 115 1.42 -1.16 16.70
CA THR A 115 1.06 -0.14 17.68
C THR A 115 0.19 0.95 17.06
N LEU A 116 0.52 1.47 15.89
CA LEU A 116 -0.30 2.47 15.18
C LEU A 116 -1.72 1.95 14.89
N ARG A 117 -1.84 0.71 14.43
CA ARG A 117 -3.15 0.07 14.19
C ARG A 117 -3.91 -0.15 15.49
N ALA A 118 -3.21 -0.47 16.58
CA ALA A 118 -3.83 -0.61 17.89
C ALA A 118 -4.33 0.74 18.41
N LEU A 119 -3.54 1.81 18.30
CA LEU A 119 -3.96 3.17 18.60
C LEU A 119 -5.23 3.54 17.84
N ALA A 120 -5.31 3.22 16.54
CA ALA A 120 -6.52 3.49 15.75
C ALA A 120 -7.78 2.75 16.25
N ARG A 121 -7.62 1.57 16.88
CA ARG A 121 -8.75 0.82 17.48
C ARG A 121 -9.16 1.36 18.85
N HIS A 122 -8.19 1.78 19.67
CA HIS A 122 -8.42 2.26 21.04
C HIS A 122 -8.56 3.78 21.14
N CYS A 123 -8.43 4.50 20.01
CA CYS A 123 -8.40 5.96 19.98
C CYS A 123 -9.66 6.57 20.63
N PRO A 124 -9.51 7.42 21.66
CA PRO A 124 -10.64 8.12 22.25
C PRO A 124 -11.22 9.15 21.28
N GLU A 125 -12.49 9.49 21.46
CA GLU A 125 -13.17 10.50 20.65
C GLU A 125 -12.44 11.85 20.73
N GLY A 126 -12.30 12.53 19.57
CA GLY A 126 -11.62 13.82 19.48
C GLY A 126 -10.10 13.74 19.32
N TYR A 127 -9.50 12.56 19.49
CA TYR A 127 -8.09 12.31 19.16
C TYR A 127 -7.93 11.82 17.73
N ARG A 128 -6.74 12.05 17.18
CA ARG A 128 -6.29 11.49 15.90
C ARG A 128 -5.14 10.54 16.14
N VAL A 129 -4.91 9.63 15.20
CA VAL A 129 -3.78 8.70 15.23
C VAL A 129 -2.90 8.96 14.02
N SER A 130 -1.60 9.06 14.22
CA SER A 130 -0.65 9.26 13.13
C SER A 130 0.74 8.73 13.42
N TYR A 131 1.46 8.32 12.38
CA TYR A 131 2.91 8.38 12.48
C TYR A 131 3.37 9.83 12.64
N GLU A 132 4.57 10.01 13.16
CA GLU A 132 5.37 11.20 12.92
C GLU A 132 6.55 10.89 12.01
N VAL A 133 7.06 11.92 11.33
CA VAL A 133 8.34 11.83 10.61
C VAL A 133 9.48 11.54 11.57
N THR A 134 10.58 10.97 11.08
CA THR A 134 11.78 10.79 11.90
C THR A 134 12.36 12.13 12.32
N HIS A 135 12.53 12.32 13.62
CA HIS A 135 13.10 13.54 14.20
C HIS A 135 13.63 13.29 15.61
N HIS A 136 14.44 14.24 16.11
CA HIS A 136 15.04 14.31 17.45
C HIS A 136 15.84 13.08 17.90
N GLY A 137 16.46 13.17 19.07
CA GLY A 137 17.20 12.07 19.71
C GLY A 137 16.32 11.20 20.61
N PRO A 138 16.89 10.15 21.23
CA PRO A 138 18.28 9.73 21.11
C PRO A 138 18.51 8.97 19.79
N THR A 139 19.75 8.90 19.32
CA THR A 139 20.10 8.24 18.05
C THR A 139 21.09 7.10 18.21
N ASP A 140 21.78 7.08 19.34
CA ASP A 140 22.82 6.16 19.77
C ASP A 140 22.21 5.01 20.58
N LEU A 141 21.21 4.36 19.99
CA LEU A 141 20.54 3.19 20.53
C LEU A 141 21.08 1.92 19.89
N VAL A 142 21.17 0.86 20.69
CA VAL A 142 21.64 -0.47 20.27
C VAL A 142 20.50 -1.27 19.67
N HIS A 143 19.33 -1.24 20.33
CA HIS A 143 18.17 -2.05 19.98
C HIS A 143 17.19 -1.27 19.08
N PRO A 144 16.37 -1.97 18.28
CA PRO A 144 15.20 -1.40 17.64
C PRO A 144 14.37 -0.60 18.65
N SER A 145 13.89 0.56 18.23
CA SER A 145 13.16 1.46 19.12
C SER A 145 12.13 2.31 18.41
N PHE A 146 11.15 2.79 19.17
CA PHE A 146 10.25 3.85 18.74
C PHE A 146 9.62 4.56 19.95
N PHE A 147 9.11 5.76 19.71
CA PHE A 147 8.31 6.54 20.63
C PHE A 147 6.83 6.25 20.37
N VAL A 148 6.06 6.12 21.44
CA VAL A 148 4.60 6.17 21.43
C VAL A 148 4.16 7.32 22.34
N GLU A 149 3.38 8.24 21.79
CA GLU A 149 3.17 9.52 22.45
C GLU A 149 1.71 9.96 22.56
N ILE A 150 1.45 10.78 23.57
CA ILE A 150 0.21 11.55 23.72
C ILE A 150 0.52 13.02 23.47
N GLY A 151 -0.21 13.63 22.55
CA GLY A 151 -0.08 15.04 22.20
C GLY A 151 -1.40 15.81 22.31
N SER A 152 -1.36 17.13 22.38
CA SER A 152 -0.14 17.97 22.20
C SER A 152 0.15 18.89 23.38
N THR A 153 -0.72 18.92 24.40
CA THR A 153 -0.61 19.79 25.56
C THR A 153 -0.79 19.02 26.85
N GLU A 154 -0.52 19.68 27.98
CA GLU A 154 -0.71 19.09 29.31
C GLU A 154 -2.12 18.52 29.52
N LYS A 155 -3.15 19.15 28.93
CA LYS A 155 -4.52 18.64 28.98
C LYS A 155 -4.60 17.20 28.47
N GLU A 156 -4.00 16.94 27.31
CA GLU A 156 -3.97 15.61 26.72
C GLU A 156 -2.98 14.68 27.42
N TRP A 157 -1.81 15.19 27.83
CA TRP A 157 -0.80 14.39 28.54
C TRP A 157 -1.33 13.77 29.84
N THR A 158 -2.21 14.49 30.54
CA THR A 158 -2.85 14.01 31.78
C THR A 158 -4.22 13.39 31.58
N ASP A 159 -4.68 13.22 30.33
CA ASP A 159 -5.98 12.59 30.04
C ASP A 159 -5.90 11.08 30.31
N PRO A 160 -6.63 10.55 31.30
CA PRO A 160 -6.58 9.12 31.62
C PRO A 160 -7.13 8.23 30.50
N GLU A 161 -8.05 8.74 29.66
CA GLU A 161 -8.56 7.96 28.52
C GLU A 161 -7.49 7.82 27.43
N ALA A 162 -6.70 8.88 27.19
CA ALA A 162 -5.55 8.81 26.28
C ALA A 162 -4.46 7.89 26.84
N GLY A 163 -4.15 7.99 28.14
CA GLY A 163 -3.21 7.10 28.83
C GLY A 163 -3.60 5.64 28.72
N ARG A 164 -4.86 5.32 29.00
CA ARG A 164 -5.43 3.98 28.85
C ARG A 164 -5.39 3.48 27.41
N ALA A 165 -5.78 4.32 26.44
CA ALA A 165 -5.78 3.95 25.02
C ALA A 165 -4.37 3.59 24.52
N VAL A 166 -3.35 4.38 24.89
CA VAL A 166 -1.96 4.07 24.53
C VAL A 166 -1.48 2.80 25.23
N ALA A 167 -1.80 2.61 26.52
CA ALA A 167 -1.43 1.40 27.26
C ALA A 167 -2.03 0.13 26.64
N GLU A 168 -3.34 0.13 26.35
CA GLU A 168 -4.02 -0.98 25.64
C GLU A 168 -3.40 -1.22 24.26
N SER A 169 -2.98 -0.15 23.57
CA SER A 169 -2.39 -0.24 22.25
C SER A 169 -0.99 -0.86 22.24
N VAL A 170 -0.14 -0.49 23.21
CA VAL A 170 1.20 -1.09 23.38
C VAL A 170 1.07 -2.58 23.69
N LEU A 171 0.17 -2.96 24.61
CA LEU A 171 0.03 -4.33 25.06
C LEU A 171 -0.64 -5.26 24.03
N SER A 172 -1.52 -4.73 23.18
CA SER A 172 -2.23 -5.49 22.14
C SER A 172 -1.56 -5.45 20.75
N ALA A 173 -0.38 -4.80 20.64
CA ALA A 173 0.35 -4.67 19.39
C ALA A 173 0.95 -6.03 18.95
N VAL A 174 0.34 -6.65 17.95
CA VAL A 174 0.87 -7.87 17.31
C VAL A 174 1.10 -7.61 15.82
N PRO A 175 2.35 -7.68 15.32
CA PRO A 175 2.63 -7.54 13.90
C PRO A 175 1.95 -8.63 13.05
N GLN A 176 1.46 -8.24 11.87
CA GLN A 176 0.75 -9.13 10.95
C GLN A 176 1.38 -9.08 9.55
N ASP A 177 2.41 -9.90 9.35
CA ASP A 177 3.15 -10.01 8.07
C ASP A 177 3.47 -8.63 7.43
N PRO A 178 4.16 -7.74 8.17
CA PRO A 178 4.45 -6.41 7.69
C PRO A 178 5.48 -6.43 6.56
N VAL A 179 5.37 -5.46 5.66
CA VAL A 179 6.36 -5.17 4.61
C VAL A 179 7.11 -3.91 5.04
N PRO A 180 8.36 -4.02 5.51
CA PRO A 180 9.13 -2.87 6.00
C PRO A 180 9.48 -1.88 4.89
N LEU A 181 9.17 -0.60 5.11
CA LEU A 181 9.34 0.49 4.15
C LEU A 181 10.05 1.69 4.77
N VAL A 182 10.73 2.47 3.92
CA VAL A 182 11.08 3.87 4.21
C VAL A 182 10.13 4.82 3.48
N GLY A 183 9.86 5.97 4.08
CA GLY A 183 8.96 6.99 3.54
C GLY A 183 9.68 8.29 3.19
N PHE A 184 9.27 8.93 2.09
CA PHE A 184 9.77 10.25 1.69
C PHE A 184 8.63 11.22 1.40
N GLY A 185 8.72 12.42 1.97
CA GLY A 185 7.77 13.50 1.77
C GLY A 185 6.56 13.42 2.70
N GLY A 186 5.89 14.55 2.82
CA GLY A 186 4.73 14.73 3.70
C GLY A 186 5.02 15.76 4.79
N THR A 187 3.99 16.03 5.59
CA THR A 187 4.06 16.87 6.77
C THR A 187 4.60 16.08 7.96
N HIS A 188 4.79 16.77 9.09
CA HIS A 188 5.27 16.15 10.33
C HIS A 188 4.46 14.93 10.79
N TYR A 189 3.14 14.92 10.57
CA TYR A 189 2.26 13.79 10.91
C TYR A 189 2.14 12.70 9.81
N ALA A 190 3.01 12.72 8.80
CA ALA A 190 3.16 11.66 7.79
C ALA A 190 1.82 11.05 7.31
N ALA A 191 0.85 11.90 6.94
CA ALA A 191 -0.55 11.51 6.82
C ALA A 191 -0.76 10.37 5.81
N ARG A 192 -0.03 10.38 4.69
CA ARG A 192 -0.18 9.37 3.65
C ARG A 192 0.47 8.04 4.05
N GLN A 193 1.62 8.08 4.71
CA GLN A 193 2.27 6.90 5.28
C GLN A 193 1.42 6.27 6.39
N THR A 194 0.77 7.11 7.22
CA THR A 194 -0.20 6.67 8.22
C THR A 194 -1.36 5.91 7.57
N GLU A 195 -2.00 6.50 6.56
CA GLU A 195 -3.11 5.87 5.83
C GLU A 195 -2.71 4.52 5.22
N ILE A 196 -1.54 4.46 4.57
CA ILE A 196 -1.00 3.22 4.02
C ILE A 196 -0.79 2.17 5.11
N ALA A 197 -0.19 2.53 6.24
CA ALA A 197 0.11 1.57 7.31
C ALA A 197 -1.14 1.04 8.02
N LEU A 198 -2.21 1.85 8.10
CA LEU A 198 -3.49 1.45 8.65
C LEU A 198 -4.26 0.49 7.72
N THR A 199 -4.11 0.64 6.40
CA THR A 199 -4.96 -0.04 5.40
C THR A 199 -4.23 -1.14 4.60
N SER A 200 -2.92 -1.29 4.76
CA SER A 200 -2.10 -2.25 4.01
C SER A 200 -0.98 -2.83 4.88
N ARG A 201 -0.26 -3.83 4.38
CA ARG A 201 0.92 -4.40 5.05
C ARG A 201 2.13 -3.48 5.08
N GLY A 202 2.11 -2.31 4.43
CA GLY A 202 3.23 -1.36 4.43
C GLY A 202 3.54 -0.83 5.83
N ALA A 203 4.70 -1.17 6.39
CA ALA A 203 5.13 -0.81 7.72
C ALA A 203 6.33 0.14 7.65
N PHE A 204 6.17 1.38 8.09
CA PHE A 204 7.21 2.40 7.94
C PHE A 204 8.18 2.41 9.11
N GLY A 205 9.48 2.39 8.80
CA GLY A 205 10.55 2.75 9.74
C GLY A 205 10.83 4.24 9.64
N HIS A 206 11.97 4.60 9.06
CA HIS A 206 12.32 6.01 8.85
C HIS A 206 11.43 6.68 7.79
N ILE A 207 10.93 7.87 8.15
CA ILE A 207 10.15 8.73 7.28
C ILE A 207 10.84 10.10 7.21
N ALA A 208 11.27 10.50 6.02
CA ALA A 208 11.89 11.80 5.78
C ALA A 208 10.81 12.84 5.44
N HIS A 209 10.74 13.90 6.25
CA HIS A 209 9.85 15.04 6.00
C HIS A 209 10.21 15.75 4.68
N THR A 210 9.23 16.38 4.01
CA THR A 210 9.49 17.14 2.74
C THR A 210 10.67 18.11 2.86
N ARG A 211 10.84 18.78 4.01
CA ARG A 211 11.93 19.74 4.25
C ARG A 211 13.32 19.11 4.33
N GLU A 212 13.43 17.80 4.57
CA GLU A 212 14.70 17.08 4.69
C GLU A 212 15.22 16.59 3.34
N ILE A 213 14.34 16.49 2.33
CA ILE A 213 14.62 15.85 1.04
C ILE A 213 15.82 16.45 0.32
N ALA A 214 15.90 17.79 0.28
CA ALA A 214 16.99 18.50 -0.39
C ALA A 214 18.38 18.19 0.18
N THR A 215 18.46 17.70 1.43
CA THR A 215 19.73 17.41 2.11
C THR A 215 20.04 15.93 2.29
N LEU A 216 19.13 15.06 1.83
CA LEU A 216 19.41 13.64 1.76
C LEU A 216 20.46 13.38 0.67
N ASP A 217 21.33 12.41 0.95
CA ASP A 217 22.25 11.79 0.01
C ASP A 217 22.10 10.27 0.07
N GLU A 218 22.79 9.56 -0.83
CA GLU A 218 22.72 8.10 -0.93
C GLU A 218 23.14 7.40 0.36
N ALA A 219 24.09 7.96 1.11
CA ALA A 219 24.53 7.39 2.40
C ALA A 219 23.42 7.48 3.44
N MET A 220 22.71 8.60 3.50
CA MET A 220 21.56 8.76 4.40
C MET A 220 20.39 7.86 3.99
N VAL A 221 20.08 7.75 2.69
CA VAL A 221 19.04 6.83 2.21
C VAL A 221 19.40 5.38 2.54
N ARG A 222 20.66 4.98 2.35
CA ARG A 222 21.14 3.65 2.77
C ARG A 222 20.97 3.44 4.28
N SER A 223 21.33 4.43 5.09
CA SER A 223 21.12 4.39 6.54
C SER A 223 19.64 4.21 6.90
N MET A 224 18.72 4.92 6.22
CA MET A 224 17.28 4.74 6.43
C MET A 224 16.84 3.31 6.13
N MET A 225 17.33 2.72 5.02
CA MET A 225 17.03 1.34 4.64
C MET A 225 17.53 0.35 5.69
N ASP A 226 18.82 0.46 6.05
CA ASP A 226 19.49 -0.47 6.97
C ASP A 226 18.89 -0.39 8.37
N LYS A 227 18.69 0.82 8.91
CA LYS A 227 18.12 1.04 10.25
C LYS A 227 16.65 0.66 10.34
N SER A 228 15.93 0.62 9.22
CA SER A 228 14.54 0.15 9.18
C SER A 228 14.42 -1.33 8.85
N GLY A 229 15.48 -2.00 8.39
CA GLY A 229 15.34 -3.30 7.73
C GLY A 229 14.37 -3.24 6.53
N ALA A 230 14.29 -2.08 5.86
CA ALA A 230 13.32 -1.85 4.80
C ALA A 230 13.66 -2.64 3.55
N VAL A 231 12.62 -3.14 2.87
CA VAL A 231 12.76 -3.86 1.59
C VAL A 231 12.41 -2.98 0.38
N ALA A 232 11.74 -1.86 0.62
CA ALA A 232 11.34 -0.92 -0.40
C ALA A 232 11.14 0.51 0.14
N ALA A 233 10.97 1.45 -0.77
CA ALA A 233 10.69 2.85 -0.48
C ALA A 233 9.33 3.29 -1.05
N TYR A 234 8.67 4.17 -0.32
CA TYR A 234 7.49 4.90 -0.79
C TYR A 234 7.78 6.41 -0.82
N ILE A 235 7.29 7.08 -1.86
CA ILE A 235 7.38 8.54 -2.00
C ILE A 235 5.96 9.11 -2.05
N ASP A 236 5.63 10.03 -1.14
CA ASP A 236 4.46 10.89 -1.29
C ASP A 236 4.74 11.92 -2.40
N ARG A 237 4.44 11.51 -3.64
CA ARG A 237 4.68 12.31 -4.84
C ARG A 237 3.96 13.65 -4.83
N LYS A 238 2.84 13.78 -4.10
CA LYS A 238 2.07 15.04 -4.03
C LYS A 238 2.70 16.03 -3.06
N ALA A 239 3.54 15.55 -2.14
CA ALA A 239 4.23 16.37 -1.16
C ALA A 239 5.59 16.90 -1.64
N LEU A 240 6.09 16.45 -2.80
CA LEU A 240 7.38 16.84 -3.36
C LEU A 240 7.21 17.57 -4.69
N ASP A 241 8.08 18.54 -4.95
CA ASP A 241 8.19 19.13 -6.28
C ASP A 241 8.93 18.18 -7.25
N LYS A 242 9.03 18.57 -8.52
CA LYS A 242 9.67 17.75 -9.56
C LYS A 242 11.16 17.54 -9.30
N ALA A 243 11.86 18.53 -8.75
CA ALA A 243 13.29 18.44 -8.52
C ALA A 243 13.60 17.48 -7.37
N ASP A 244 12.88 17.61 -6.26
CA ASP A 244 12.97 16.73 -5.09
C ASP A 244 12.57 15.30 -5.43
N LEU A 245 11.47 15.12 -6.19
CA LEU A 245 11.03 13.80 -6.65
C LEU A 245 12.10 13.11 -7.50
N ASN A 246 12.72 13.84 -8.44
CA ASN A 246 13.78 13.31 -9.28
C ASN A 246 15.03 12.98 -8.47
N ARG A 247 15.38 13.81 -7.47
CA ARG A 247 16.51 13.58 -6.57
C ARG A 247 16.34 12.28 -5.79
N VAL A 248 15.20 12.11 -5.11
CA VAL A 248 14.92 10.88 -4.35
C VAL A 248 14.87 9.67 -5.27
N SER A 249 14.19 9.77 -6.41
CA SER A 249 14.12 8.66 -7.37
C SER A 249 15.51 8.25 -7.86
N GLY A 250 16.37 9.21 -8.19
CA GLY A 250 17.75 8.95 -8.61
C GLY A 250 18.59 8.26 -7.52
N MET A 251 18.45 8.67 -6.26
CA MET A 251 19.14 7.99 -5.14
C MET A 251 18.63 6.56 -4.95
N LEU A 252 17.32 6.32 -5.05
CA LEU A 252 16.75 4.98 -4.94
C LEU A 252 17.23 4.08 -6.10
N ASP A 253 17.27 4.60 -7.32
CA ASP A 253 17.77 3.87 -8.49
C ASP A 253 19.26 3.52 -8.35
N ALA A 254 20.09 4.47 -7.90
CA ALA A 254 21.53 4.26 -7.65
C ALA A 254 21.78 3.18 -6.58
N LEU A 255 20.91 3.11 -5.57
CA LEU A 255 20.96 2.13 -4.49
C LEU A 255 20.26 0.81 -4.83
N SER A 256 19.64 0.68 -6.01
CA SER A 256 18.80 -0.46 -6.40
C SER A 256 17.67 -0.73 -5.40
N VAL A 257 17.15 0.31 -4.75
CA VAL A 257 16.02 0.23 -3.81
C VAL A 257 14.72 0.21 -4.61
N LEU A 258 13.89 -0.81 -4.36
CA LEU A 258 12.60 -0.91 -5.00
C LEU A 258 11.68 0.23 -4.55
N ARG A 259 11.17 1.01 -5.51
CA ARG A 259 10.13 2.01 -5.25
C ARG A 259 8.75 1.39 -5.47
N LEU A 260 7.89 1.47 -4.47
CA LEU A 260 6.48 1.07 -4.54
C LEU A 260 5.56 2.29 -4.60
N SER A 261 4.53 2.23 -5.44
CA SER A 261 3.37 3.10 -5.32
C SER A 261 2.46 2.65 -4.18
N GLU A 262 1.56 3.55 -3.76
CA GLU A 262 0.50 3.22 -2.81
C GLU A 262 -0.37 2.06 -3.31
N SER A 263 -0.74 2.06 -4.59
CA SER A 263 -1.51 0.98 -5.20
C SER A 263 -0.77 -0.36 -5.20
N GLU A 264 0.56 -0.35 -5.38
CA GLU A 264 1.35 -1.58 -5.28
C GLU A 264 1.35 -2.09 -3.83
N ILE A 265 1.54 -1.22 -2.84
CA ILE A 265 1.57 -1.61 -1.42
C ILE A 265 0.20 -2.14 -0.97
N THR A 266 -0.90 -1.48 -1.34
CA THR A 266 -2.26 -1.91 -0.95
C THR A 266 -2.68 -3.20 -1.65
N SER A 267 -2.21 -3.45 -2.87
CA SER A 267 -2.52 -4.67 -3.62
C SER A 267 -1.64 -5.87 -3.29
N LEU A 268 -0.61 -5.75 -2.42
CA LEU A 268 0.25 -6.90 -2.06
C LEU A 268 -0.53 -8.12 -1.53
N GLY A 269 -1.72 -7.89 -0.97
CA GLY A 269 -2.57 -8.94 -0.42
C GLY A 269 -1.81 -9.79 0.59
N HIS A 270 -1.91 -11.11 0.46
CA HIS A 270 -1.23 -12.09 1.32
C HIS A 270 0.00 -12.71 0.68
N LEU A 271 0.55 -12.12 -0.38
CA LEU A 271 1.75 -12.65 -1.02
C LEU A 271 2.98 -12.45 -0.13
N SER A 272 3.84 -13.47 -0.07
CA SER A 272 5.17 -13.27 0.51
C SER A 272 5.94 -12.23 -0.30
N TRP A 273 6.88 -11.53 0.34
CA TRP A 273 7.73 -10.55 -0.33
C TRP A 273 8.51 -11.17 -1.50
N ASP A 274 9.06 -12.36 -1.32
CA ASP A 274 9.82 -13.08 -2.34
C ASP A 274 8.95 -13.46 -3.55
N THR A 275 7.72 -13.90 -3.28
CA THR A 275 6.72 -14.18 -4.34
C THR A 275 6.41 -12.92 -5.12
N TYR A 276 6.19 -11.80 -4.44
CA TYR A 276 5.92 -10.51 -5.07
C TYR A 276 7.11 -10.04 -5.94
N CYS A 277 8.34 -10.12 -5.44
CA CYS A 277 9.55 -9.80 -6.22
C CYS A 277 9.68 -10.69 -7.46
N THR A 278 9.36 -11.99 -7.34
CA THR A 278 9.36 -12.93 -8.46
C THR A 278 8.33 -12.52 -9.52
N ILE A 279 7.09 -12.22 -9.11
CA ILE A 279 6.02 -11.72 -9.99
C ILE A 279 6.47 -10.47 -10.74
N ARG A 280 7.07 -9.49 -10.04
CA ARG A 280 7.57 -8.26 -10.68
C ARG A 280 8.65 -8.53 -11.71
N LYS A 281 9.58 -9.44 -11.41
CA LYS A 281 10.65 -9.82 -12.35
C LYS A 281 10.06 -10.46 -13.61
N MET A 282 9.08 -11.35 -13.45
CA MET A 282 8.36 -11.96 -14.57
C MET A 282 7.61 -10.90 -15.40
N ALA A 283 6.90 -9.99 -14.75
CA ALA A 283 6.19 -8.90 -15.42
C ALA A 283 7.14 -7.99 -16.22
N GLY A 284 8.30 -7.65 -15.65
CA GLY A 284 9.34 -6.88 -16.33
C GLY A 284 9.92 -7.58 -17.56
N ALA A 285 10.01 -8.92 -17.53
CA ALA A 285 10.43 -9.72 -18.69
C ALA A 285 9.37 -9.78 -19.79
N VAL A 286 8.07 -9.67 -19.44
CA VAL A 286 6.97 -9.56 -20.41
C VAL A 286 6.96 -8.16 -21.05
N SER A 287 7.00 -7.11 -20.23
CA SER A 287 7.06 -5.74 -20.71
C SER A 287 7.84 -4.87 -19.72
N PRO A 288 8.92 -4.18 -20.15
CA PRO A 288 9.65 -3.27 -19.29
C PRO A 288 8.72 -2.23 -18.65
N GLY A 289 8.75 -2.14 -17.32
CA GLY A 289 7.87 -1.24 -16.57
C GLY A 289 6.41 -1.69 -16.48
N ALA A 290 6.12 -2.98 -16.74
CA ALA A 290 4.79 -3.54 -16.52
C ALA A 290 4.31 -3.33 -15.09
N ARG A 291 3.04 -2.94 -14.97
CA ARG A 291 2.33 -2.85 -13.70
C ARG A 291 1.71 -4.20 -13.37
N CYS A 292 1.81 -4.60 -12.11
CA CYS A 292 1.23 -5.80 -11.57
C CYS A 292 0.00 -5.43 -10.74
N PHE A 293 -1.11 -6.11 -10.98
CA PHE A 293 -2.33 -5.95 -10.21
C PHE A 293 -2.71 -7.32 -9.67
N ILE A 294 -2.57 -7.49 -8.37
CA ILE A 294 -2.77 -8.75 -7.67
C ILE A 294 -4.25 -8.83 -7.27
N HIS A 295 -4.90 -9.93 -7.67
CA HIS A 295 -6.28 -10.23 -7.28
C HIS A 295 -6.29 -11.26 -6.13
N ALA A 296 -7.11 -12.32 -6.19
CA ALA A 296 -7.16 -13.36 -5.16
C ALA A 296 -5.92 -14.28 -5.13
N LEU A 297 -4.81 -13.93 -5.80
CA LEU A 297 -3.60 -14.75 -5.78
C LEU A 297 -3.01 -14.75 -4.37
N SER A 298 -2.91 -15.93 -3.78
CA SER A 298 -2.37 -16.15 -2.44
C SER A 298 -1.61 -17.48 -2.39
N GLY A 299 -0.88 -17.72 -1.30
CA GLY A 299 -0.14 -18.97 -1.07
C GLY A 299 1.31 -18.96 -1.56
N SER A 300 1.94 -20.14 -1.47
CA SER A 300 3.38 -20.34 -1.68
C SER A 300 3.73 -21.10 -2.98
N GLY A 301 2.75 -21.30 -3.87
CA GLY A 301 2.97 -21.99 -5.15
C GLY A 301 3.96 -21.23 -6.04
N THR A 302 4.57 -21.94 -7.01
CA THR A 302 5.55 -21.33 -7.92
C THR A 302 4.84 -20.43 -8.93
N PRO A 303 5.13 -19.12 -9.00
CA PRO A 303 4.52 -18.24 -9.99
C PRO A 303 4.88 -18.65 -11.42
N VAL A 304 3.88 -18.72 -12.29
CA VAL A 304 4.02 -19.05 -13.72
C VAL A 304 3.21 -18.10 -14.58
N LEU A 305 3.68 -17.86 -15.80
CA LEU A 305 2.93 -17.09 -16.81
C LEU A 305 1.90 -17.99 -17.48
N VAL A 306 0.67 -17.48 -17.56
CA VAL A 306 -0.39 -18.03 -18.40
C VAL A 306 -0.83 -16.97 -19.39
N ARG A 307 -1.30 -17.39 -20.56
CA ARG A 307 -1.66 -16.48 -21.65
C ARG A 307 -3.13 -16.67 -22.01
N ALA A 308 -3.92 -15.61 -21.83
CA ALA A 308 -5.28 -15.55 -22.35
C ALA A 308 -5.25 -15.41 -23.88
N ASN A 309 -6.35 -15.80 -24.54
CA ASN A 309 -6.46 -15.53 -25.98
C ASN A 309 -6.44 -14.01 -26.22
N PRO A 310 -5.44 -13.48 -26.94
CA PRO A 310 -5.22 -12.03 -27.03
C PRO A 310 -6.34 -11.31 -27.79
N VAL A 311 -6.95 -11.98 -28.78
CA VAL A 311 -8.08 -11.40 -29.52
C VAL A 311 -9.32 -11.38 -28.64
N LEU A 312 -9.58 -12.49 -27.95
CA LEU A 312 -10.71 -12.60 -27.03
C LEU A 312 -10.65 -11.51 -25.95
N LEU A 313 -9.51 -11.42 -25.25
CA LEU A 313 -9.31 -10.47 -24.15
C LEU A 313 -9.41 -9.02 -24.64
N ALA A 314 -8.80 -8.70 -25.80
CA ALA A 314 -8.86 -7.36 -26.35
C ALA A 314 -10.28 -6.96 -26.74
N GLU A 315 -11.09 -7.87 -27.29
CA GLU A 315 -12.50 -7.59 -27.58
C GLU A 315 -13.33 -7.49 -26.29
N THR A 316 -13.09 -8.34 -25.28
CA THR A 316 -13.74 -8.23 -23.98
C THR A 316 -13.47 -6.88 -23.31
N ALA A 317 -12.21 -6.43 -23.28
CA ALA A 317 -11.84 -5.14 -22.69
C ALA A 317 -12.51 -3.96 -23.43
N LYS A 318 -12.55 -3.99 -24.77
CA LYS A 318 -13.27 -2.96 -25.56
C LYS A 318 -14.77 -2.94 -25.28
N THR A 319 -15.36 -4.11 -25.02
CA THR A 319 -16.78 -4.26 -24.75
C THR A 319 -17.14 -3.82 -23.34
N ASN A 320 -16.44 -4.31 -22.31
CA ASN A 320 -16.71 -3.96 -20.91
C ASN A 320 -15.49 -4.22 -19.99
N GLU A 321 -14.47 -3.36 -20.08
CA GLU A 321 -13.28 -3.42 -19.20
C GLU A 321 -13.61 -3.38 -17.69
N PRO A 322 -14.53 -2.52 -17.20
CA PRO A 322 -14.86 -2.48 -15.78
C PRO A 322 -15.40 -3.82 -15.25
N ASP A 323 -16.28 -4.49 -16.00
CA ASP A 323 -16.79 -5.80 -15.60
C ASP A 323 -15.70 -6.87 -15.68
N LEU A 324 -14.83 -6.83 -16.70
CA LEU A 324 -13.67 -7.72 -16.77
C LEU A 324 -12.79 -7.59 -15.53
N LEU A 325 -12.32 -6.39 -15.20
CA LEU A 325 -11.42 -6.16 -14.07
C LEU A 325 -12.05 -6.56 -12.74
N LYS A 326 -13.34 -6.25 -12.54
CA LYS A 326 -14.08 -6.64 -11.34
C LYS A 326 -14.14 -8.16 -11.16
N ASN A 327 -14.40 -8.91 -12.23
CA ASN A 327 -14.48 -10.37 -12.15
C ASN A 327 -13.09 -11.03 -12.04
N LEU A 328 -12.00 -10.32 -12.33
CA LEU A 328 -10.65 -10.81 -12.06
C LEU A 328 -10.34 -10.83 -10.55
N ASP A 329 -10.98 -9.98 -9.75
CA ASP A 329 -10.77 -9.90 -8.29
C ASP A 329 -11.04 -11.24 -7.58
N ASP A 330 -11.93 -12.07 -8.14
CA ASP A 330 -12.27 -13.39 -7.61
C ASP A 330 -11.32 -14.51 -8.08
N LEU A 331 -10.41 -14.23 -9.02
CA LEU A 331 -9.48 -15.22 -9.58
C LEU A 331 -8.09 -15.13 -8.94
N PRO A 332 -7.43 -16.28 -8.67
CA PRO A 332 -6.07 -16.29 -8.15
C PRO A 332 -5.05 -15.98 -9.26
N VAL A 333 -5.04 -14.73 -9.73
CA VAL A 333 -4.19 -14.22 -10.80
C VAL A 333 -3.61 -12.86 -10.48
N VAL A 334 -2.53 -12.52 -11.17
CA VAL A 334 -2.04 -11.16 -11.35
C VAL A 334 -2.25 -10.80 -12.79
N HIS A 335 -3.00 -9.72 -13.05
CA HIS A 335 -3.05 -9.17 -14.39
C HIS A 335 -1.92 -8.16 -14.60
N LEU A 336 -1.42 -8.12 -15.82
CA LEU A 336 -0.33 -7.24 -16.21
C LEU A 336 -0.86 -6.14 -17.11
N SER A 337 -0.38 -4.92 -16.89
CA SER A 337 -0.60 -3.81 -17.83
C SER A 337 0.70 -3.13 -18.20
N THR A 338 0.76 -2.51 -19.37
CA THR A 338 1.87 -1.62 -19.72
C THR A 338 1.92 -0.41 -18.79
N HIS A 339 3.02 0.34 -18.83
CA HIS A 339 3.15 1.61 -18.09
C HIS A 339 2.01 2.62 -18.40
N ASP A 340 1.45 2.55 -19.61
CA ASP A 340 0.29 3.33 -20.08
C ASP A 340 -1.08 2.70 -19.75
N ASN A 341 -1.15 1.74 -18.81
CA ASN A 341 -2.38 1.04 -18.40
C ASN A 341 -3.08 0.25 -19.51
N ARG A 342 -2.36 -0.25 -20.52
CA ARG A 342 -2.95 -1.18 -21.48
C ARG A 342 -2.83 -2.61 -20.95
N LEU A 343 -3.98 -3.27 -20.76
CA LEU A 343 -4.06 -4.68 -20.35
C LEU A 343 -3.27 -5.59 -21.31
N LEU A 344 -2.45 -6.47 -20.75
CA LEU A 344 -1.67 -7.47 -21.48
C LEU A 344 -2.39 -8.83 -21.46
N PRO A 345 -2.20 -9.68 -22.49
CA PRO A 345 -2.76 -11.02 -22.52
C PRO A 345 -2.04 -12.01 -21.59
N GLU A 346 -0.87 -11.64 -21.08
CA GLU A 346 -0.12 -12.39 -20.08
C GLU A 346 -0.64 -12.11 -18.65
N PHE A 347 -0.93 -13.18 -17.93
CA PHE A 347 -1.29 -13.19 -16.52
C PHE A 347 -0.28 -14.04 -15.75
N ILE A 348 -0.16 -13.82 -14.45
CA ILE A 348 0.66 -14.68 -13.58
C ILE A 348 -0.26 -15.38 -12.58
N THR A 349 -0.10 -16.69 -12.42
CA THR A 349 -0.78 -17.50 -11.39
C THR A 349 0.21 -18.49 -10.78
N VAL A 350 -0.21 -19.39 -9.91
CA VAL A 350 0.64 -20.51 -9.44
C VAL A 350 0.53 -21.71 -10.37
N ALA A 351 1.61 -22.49 -10.48
CA ALA A 351 1.73 -23.62 -11.42
C ALA A 351 0.53 -24.57 -11.37
N GLU A 352 0.03 -24.85 -10.17
CA GLU A 352 -1.10 -25.75 -9.89
C GLU A 352 -2.41 -25.26 -10.52
N ASN A 353 -2.58 -23.95 -10.65
CA ASN A 353 -3.81 -23.32 -11.15
C ASN A 353 -3.79 -23.03 -12.65
N SER A 354 -2.68 -23.30 -13.35
CA SER A 354 -2.45 -22.83 -14.73
C SER A 354 -3.59 -23.16 -15.70
N SER A 355 -4.01 -24.44 -15.75
CA SER A 355 -5.06 -24.90 -16.66
C SER A 355 -6.44 -24.37 -16.28
N GLU A 356 -6.74 -24.33 -14.99
CA GLU A 356 -8.01 -23.81 -14.46
C GLU A 356 -8.16 -22.31 -14.76
N ILE A 357 -7.10 -21.53 -14.55
CA ILE A 357 -7.11 -20.09 -14.83
C ILE A 357 -7.30 -19.79 -16.30
N ILE A 358 -6.64 -20.52 -17.21
CA ILE A 358 -6.84 -20.32 -18.66
C ILE A 358 -8.31 -20.57 -19.02
N HIS A 359 -8.92 -21.62 -18.46
CA HIS A 359 -10.32 -21.92 -18.68
C HIS A 359 -11.26 -20.85 -18.07
N ALA A 360 -10.97 -20.40 -16.85
CA ALA A 360 -11.74 -19.36 -16.16
C ALA A 360 -11.69 -18.03 -16.92
N LEU A 361 -10.51 -17.59 -17.38
CA LEU A 361 -10.32 -16.38 -18.17
C LEU A 361 -11.10 -16.44 -19.49
N ASN A 362 -11.01 -17.56 -20.21
CA ASN A 362 -11.76 -17.76 -21.46
C ASN A 362 -13.28 -17.71 -21.20
N THR A 363 -13.74 -18.42 -20.16
CA THR A 363 -15.16 -18.45 -19.78
C THR A 363 -15.68 -17.06 -19.40
N LEU A 364 -14.91 -16.31 -18.61
CA LEU A 364 -15.23 -14.94 -18.23
C LEU A 364 -15.37 -14.04 -19.47
N CYS A 365 -14.39 -14.09 -20.36
CA CYS A 365 -14.39 -13.27 -21.57
C CYS A 365 -15.57 -13.60 -22.49
N VAL A 366 -15.87 -14.89 -22.70
CA VAL A 366 -17.03 -15.34 -23.49
C VAL A 366 -18.34 -14.86 -22.87
N LYS A 367 -18.50 -14.96 -21.55
CA LYS A 367 -19.71 -14.49 -20.84
C LYS A 367 -19.94 -12.99 -21.04
N ILE A 368 -18.90 -12.17 -20.86
CA ILE A 368 -19.00 -10.71 -21.04
C ILE A 368 -19.39 -10.38 -22.49
N ILE A 369 -18.70 -10.96 -23.47
CA ILE A 369 -18.98 -10.68 -24.88
C ILE A 369 -20.39 -11.14 -25.26
N ARG A 370 -20.83 -12.34 -24.84
CA ARG A 370 -22.18 -12.85 -25.16
C ARG A 370 -23.29 -11.98 -24.58
N ARG A 371 -23.05 -11.30 -23.45
CA ARG A 371 -24.04 -10.42 -22.81
C ARG A 371 -24.20 -9.09 -23.52
N GLU A 372 -23.12 -8.56 -24.09
CA GLU A 372 -23.04 -7.18 -24.59
C GLU A 372 -22.94 -7.08 -26.13
N GLU A 373 -22.59 -8.17 -26.82
CA GLU A 373 -22.31 -8.19 -28.26
C GLU A 373 -23.15 -9.24 -28.99
N ILE A 374 -23.35 -9.01 -30.29
CA ILE A 374 -23.98 -9.99 -31.18
C ILE A 374 -22.98 -11.11 -31.44
N THR A 375 -23.29 -12.32 -30.97
CA THR A 375 -22.39 -13.46 -31.08
C THR A 375 -23.05 -14.67 -31.72
N ALA A 376 -22.23 -15.50 -32.39
CA ALA A 376 -22.57 -16.85 -32.83
C ALA A 376 -21.44 -17.81 -32.45
N THR A 377 -21.75 -19.10 -32.36
CA THR A 377 -20.75 -20.16 -32.10
C THR A 377 -20.78 -21.13 -33.27
N GLU A 378 -19.62 -21.37 -33.87
CA GLU A 378 -19.40 -22.36 -34.93
C GLU A 378 -18.24 -23.27 -34.52
N ASN A 379 -18.53 -24.51 -34.11
CA ASN A 379 -17.55 -25.41 -33.50
C ASN A 379 -16.82 -24.73 -32.33
N ASP A 380 -15.48 -24.76 -32.34
CA ASP A 380 -14.59 -24.07 -31.40
C ASP A 380 -14.34 -22.59 -31.74
N CYS A 381 -15.23 -21.91 -32.46
CA CYS A 381 -15.07 -20.49 -32.82
C CYS A 381 -16.22 -19.64 -32.29
N LEU A 382 -15.88 -18.60 -31.53
CA LEU A 382 -16.78 -17.50 -31.20
C LEU A 382 -16.70 -16.47 -32.33
N ILE A 383 -17.85 -16.15 -32.93
CA ILE A 383 -17.99 -15.11 -33.95
C ILE A 383 -18.62 -13.90 -33.28
N ILE A 384 -17.93 -12.77 -33.30
CA ILE A 384 -18.39 -11.50 -32.73
C ILE A 384 -18.73 -10.57 -33.89
N THR A 385 -19.99 -10.16 -34.00
CA THR A 385 -20.44 -9.25 -35.04
C THR A 385 -20.45 -7.82 -34.52
N LYS A 386 -19.58 -6.98 -35.07
CA LYS A 386 -19.51 -5.55 -34.76
C LYS A 386 -20.36 -4.77 -35.75
N VAL A 387 -21.29 -3.96 -35.25
CA VAL A 387 -22.10 -3.04 -36.04
C VAL A 387 -21.61 -1.63 -35.76
N ARG A 388 -21.15 -0.90 -36.79
CA ARG A 388 -20.65 0.47 -36.65
C ARG A 388 -21.32 1.39 -37.63
N PHE A 389 -21.67 2.59 -37.16
CA PHE A 389 -22.10 3.67 -38.02
C PHE A 389 -21.04 3.98 -39.08
N ASP A 390 -21.47 4.08 -40.33
CA ASP A 390 -20.67 4.40 -41.50
C ASP A 390 -21.07 5.81 -42.01
N PRO A 391 -20.26 6.84 -41.71
CA PRO A 391 -20.51 8.20 -42.16
C PRO A 391 -20.64 8.31 -43.68
N GLN A 392 -19.95 7.47 -44.46
CA GLN A 392 -20.01 7.52 -45.92
C GLN A 392 -21.36 7.01 -46.43
N LYS A 393 -21.89 5.93 -45.85
CA LYS A 393 -23.25 5.47 -46.15
C LYS A 393 -24.29 6.52 -45.77
N ALA A 394 -24.13 7.16 -44.62
CA ALA A 394 -25.01 8.23 -44.18
C ALA A 394 -25.03 9.43 -45.15
N ARG A 395 -23.85 9.90 -45.60
CA ARG A 395 -23.76 10.98 -46.61
C ARG A 395 -24.41 10.60 -47.93
N LYS A 396 -24.21 9.36 -48.40
CA LYS A 396 -24.83 8.86 -49.64
C LYS A 396 -26.36 8.85 -49.57
N LEU A 397 -26.91 8.74 -48.36
CA LEU A 397 -28.35 8.79 -48.10
C LEU A 397 -28.85 10.19 -47.70
N GLY A 398 -28.06 11.25 -47.93
CA GLY A 398 -28.45 12.64 -47.68
C GLY A 398 -28.30 13.10 -46.22
N VAL A 399 -27.74 12.28 -45.33
CA VAL A 399 -27.55 12.66 -43.93
C VAL A 399 -26.31 13.54 -43.78
N LEU A 400 -26.53 14.80 -43.38
CA LEU A 400 -25.45 15.76 -43.11
C LEU A 400 -24.73 15.44 -41.79
N PRO A 401 -23.41 15.72 -41.68
CA PRO A 401 -22.68 15.62 -40.43
C PRO A 401 -23.29 16.50 -39.35
N GLY A 402 -23.36 16.01 -38.11
CA GLY A 402 -23.91 16.75 -36.98
C GLY A 402 -24.69 15.86 -36.02
N PRO A 403 -25.69 16.40 -35.29
CA PRO A 403 -26.49 15.66 -34.32
C PRO A 403 -27.07 14.35 -34.89
N SER A 404 -27.50 14.36 -36.16
CA SER A 404 -28.07 13.18 -36.84
C SER A 404 -27.12 11.98 -36.90
N TYR A 405 -25.79 12.19 -36.94
CA TYR A 405 -24.83 11.07 -36.89
C TYR A 405 -24.80 10.46 -35.49
N LYS A 406 -24.91 11.30 -34.44
CA LYS A 406 -24.96 10.83 -33.06
C LYS A 406 -26.26 10.06 -32.79
N GLU A 407 -27.37 10.51 -33.35
CA GLU A 407 -28.66 9.81 -33.30
C GLU A 407 -28.55 8.43 -33.97
N LEU A 408 -28.08 8.38 -35.23
CA LEU A 408 -27.92 7.13 -35.98
C LEU A 408 -26.92 6.17 -35.34
N ALA A 409 -25.79 6.67 -34.83
CA ALA A 409 -24.82 5.87 -34.10
C ALA A 409 -25.36 5.37 -32.74
N GLY A 410 -26.27 6.13 -32.13
CA GLY A 410 -26.99 5.75 -30.90
C GLY A 410 -28.20 4.87 -31.12
N GLY A 411 -28.41 4.34 -32.34
CA GLY A 411 -29.52 3.44 -32.65
C GLY A 411 -30.86 4.15 -32.90
N ARG A 412 -30.88 5.47 -33.05
CA ARG A 412 -32.11 6.25 -33.30
C ARG A 412 -32.23 6.63 -34.78
N PRO A 413 -33.37 6.37 -35.44
CA PRO A 413 -33.58 6.78 -36.82
C PRO A 413 -33.67 8.31 -36.94
N VAL A 414 -33.33 8.84 -38.11
CA VAL A 414 -33.43 10.27 -38.42
C VAL A 414 -34.15 10.49 -39.73
N VAL A 415 -34.71 11.69 -39.93
CA VAL A 415 -35.30 12.08 -41.21
C VAL A 415 -34.30 12.93 -41.98
N ALA A 416 -33.99 12.53 -43.21
CA ALA A 416 -33.19 13.29 -44.17
C ALA A 416 -33.91 13.30 -45.53
N ASP A 417 -34.06 14.48 -46.13
CA ASP A 417 -34.74 14.67 -47.42
C ASP A 417 -36.12 13.99 -47.52
N GLY A 418 -36.91 14.07 -46.44
CA GLY A 418 -38.25 13.47 -46.37
C GLY A 418 -38.29 11.95 -46.25
N ARG A 419 -37.14 11.28 -46.10
CA ARG A 419 -37.02 9.83 -45.89
C ARG A 419 -36.53 9.51 -44.48
N THR A 420 -37.07 8.46 -43.88
CA THR A 420 -36.56 7.92 -42.61
C THR A 420 -35.33 7.07 -42.90
N ILE A 421 -34.18 7.46 -42.36
CA ILE A 421 -32.93 6.72 -42.41
C ILE A 421 -32.78 5.98 -41.08
N THR A 422 -32.74 4.65 -41.13
CA THR A 422 -32.54 3.82 -39.94
C THR A 422 -31.04 3.55 -39.72
N PRO A 423 -30.62 3.25 -38.47
CA PRO A 423 -29.24 2.90 -38.17
C PRO A 423 -28.67 1.77 -39.05
N ASP A 424 -29.46 0.73 -39.35
CA ASP A 424 -29.03 -0.38 -40.19
C ASP A 424 -28.66 0.05 -41.62
N MET A 425 -29.37 1.02 -42.20
CA MET A 425 -29.10 1.52 -43.56
C MET A 425 -27.73 2.19 -43.68
N VAL A 426 -27.24 2.73 -42.57
CA VAL A 426 -25.99 3.50 -42.49
C VAL A 426 -24.94 2.80 -41.65
N SER A 427 -25.10 1.51 -41.37
CA SER A 427 -24.13 0.74 -40.61
C SER A 427 -23.31 -0.20 -41.49
N THR A 428 -22.10 -0.49 -41.05
CA THR A 428 -21.24 -1.55 -41.57
C THR A 428 -21.15 -2.66 -40.53
N ARG A 429 -21.16 -3.91 -41.00
CA ARG A 429 -20.98 -5.09 -40.16
C ARG A 429 -19.60 -5.65 -40.45
N SER A 430 -18.85 -5.98 -39.39
CA SER A 430 -17.62 -6.75 -39.48
C SER A 430 -17.66 -7.90 -38.50
N GLU A 431 -17.11 -9.03 -38.87
CA GLU A 431 -17.02 -10.21 -38.01
C GLU A 431 -15.60 -10.38 -37.50
N ILE A 432 -15.47 -10.71 -36.22
CA ILE A 432 -14.22 -11.12 -35.59
C ILE A 432 -14.41 -12.59 -35.19
N ARG A 433 -13.59 -13.47 -35.75
CA ARG A 433 -13.59 -14.89 -35.44
C ARG A 433 -12.49 -15.19 -34.43
N VAL A 434 -12.86 -15.79 -33.30
CA VAL A 434 -11.94 -16.12 -32.21
C VAL A 434 -12.01 -17.61 -31.94
N HIS A 435 -10.90 -18.32 -32.18
CA HIS A 435 -10.81 -19.75 -31.85
C HIS A 435 -10.58 -19.95 -30.34
N ILE A 436 -11.45 -20.72 -29.70
CA ILE A 436 -11.45 -21.01 -28.27
C ILE A 436 -11.62 -22.53 -28.10
N PRO A 437 -10.55 -23.28 -27.80
CA PRO A 437 -10.64 -24.73 -27.63
C PRO A 437 -11.66 -25.13 -26.56
N GLY A 438 -12.61 -26.01 -26.90
CA GLY A 438 -13.61 -26.52 -25.97
C GLY A 438 -14.75 -25.53 -25.67
N LEU A 439 -14.96 -24.53 -26.53
CA LEU A 439 -16.06 -23.56 -26.42
C LEU A 439 -17.44 -24.24 -26.39
N GLU A 440 -17.58 -25.38 -27.06
CA GLU A 440 -18.81 -26.19 -27.06
C GLU A 440 -19.25 -26.64 -25.66
N LYS A 441 -18.36 -26.61 -24.66
CA LYS A 441 -18.66 -26.95 -23.27
C LYS A 441 -19.02 -25.74 -22.40
N ILE A 442 -18.82 -24.53 -22.92
CA ILE A 442 -19.08 -23.25 -22.24
C ILE A 442 -20.47 -22.72 -22.63
N SER A 443 -21.13 -23.37 -23.60
CA SER A 443 -22.40 -22.95 -24.21
C SER A 443 -23.61 -23.06 -23.31
#